data_AF-A0A5A9XGQ2-F1
#
_entry.id   AF-A0A5A9XGQ2-F1
#
_cell.length_a   1.000
_cell.length_b   1.000
_cell.length_c   1.000
_cell.angle_alpha   90.00
_cell.angle_beta   90.00
_cell.angle_gamma   90.00
#
_symmetry.space_group_name_H-M   'P 1'
#
loop_
_entity.id
_entity.type
_entity.pdbx_description
1 polymer ?
#
loop_
_entity_poly.entity_id
_entity_poly.type
_entity_poly.pdbx_seq_one_letter_code
_entity_poly.pdbx_strand_id
1 'polypeptide(L)'
;MKTTHVYHQGRLEEQQGDTVREFPVVLHVNGREIATLIASPHDLRFLVAGFLRLQGFVTCISDFHMLAVCEDFGTANVRIKGELPERLKPVLTSGCGTGITFNLPSAEARTVPAAPARVTADTIFRLMDELNRRSEQYRSHGGIHSAAVGDDQGIILAAEDIGRHNTLDRIAGEALIKGIDLAGKLLVTSGRISTEMAAKAALLGITLIASRTSPTDMAITMCEEAGITLIGYVRGGKFTVYSHPETIAAELGRHASPTGRTIPGVTGVILAGGKSSRMRSNKALLPYKGGRFIEAIYRQMSELFDEVILVTNTPDEYAFLPCRKVPDLHPGMGALAGLHSGLHHSDTPHIFAVACDMPYLNSALIKRLATLRTKADVIIPEGEKGLEPLHAFYGKQCHDAMEKALQSGSRRIVSFFPEARVCVFSRDEVTTFDPSLDSFRNINTPADYFELRDGERVKSHPEAALAVHSG
;
A
#
# COMPACT_ATOMS: atom_id res chain seq x y z
N MET A 1 -6.21 -30.72 22.50
CA MET A 1 -7.57 -30.77 21.94
C MET A 1 -8.56 -30.10 22.88
N LYS A 2 -9.39 -29.22 22.32
CA LYS A 2 -10.53 -28.57 22.97
C LYS A 2 -11.78 -28.93 22.14
N THR A 3 -12.91 -29.07 22.82
CA THR A 3 -14.21 -29.15 22.15
C THR A 3 -14.51 -27.81 21.49
N THR A 4 -14.78 -27.82 20.19
CA THR A 4 -15.17 -26.65 19.39
C THR A 4 -16.49 -26.96 18.68
N HIS A 5 -17.26 -25.93 18.31
CA HIS A 5 -18.48 -26.09 17.55
C HIS A 5 -18.39 -25.32 16.23
N VAL A 6 -18.67 -26.00 15.12
CA VAL A 6 -18.69 -25.39 13.78
C VAL A 6 -20.12 -25.20 13.34
N TYR A 7 -20.48 -23.96 13.01
CA TYR A 7 -21.74 -23.66 12.37
C TYR A 7 -21.58 -23.69 10.84
N HIS A 8 -22.30 -24.57 10.18
CA HIS A 8 -22.35 -24.62 8.72
C HIS A 8 -23.77 -24.90 8.25
N GLN A 9 -24.30 -24.03 7.38
CA GLN A 9 -25.62 -24.18 6.75
C GLN A 9 -26.77 -24.47 7.74
N GLY A 10 -26.87 -23.72 8.84
CA GLY A 10 -27.97 -23.89 9.80
C GLY A 10 -27.75 -24.96 10.86
N ARG A 11 -26.65 -25.73 10.79
CA ARG A 11 -26.32 -26.77 11.77
C ARG A 11 -25.10 -26.38 12.57
N LEU A 12 -25.16 -26.62 13.87
CA LEU A 12 -24.03 -26.50 14.79
C LEU A 12 -23.53 -27.92 15.10
N GLU A 13 -22.31 -28.23 14.68
CA GLU A 13 -21.69 -29.55 14.85
C GLU A 13 -20.52 -29.45 15.83
N GLU A 14 -20.46 -30.37 16.80
CA GLU A 14 -19.33 -30.47 17.71
C GLU A 14 -18.16 -31.19 17.02
N GLN A 15 -16.97 -30.62 17.16
CA GLN A 15 -15.72 -31.23 16.68
C GLN A 15 -14.59 -31.02 17.71
N GLN A 16 -13.64 -31.94 17.74
CA GLN A 16 -12.40 -31.77 18.49
C GLN A 16 -11.37 -31.07 17.61
N GLY A 17 -10.82 -29.95 18.10
CA GLY A 17 -9.74 -29.23 17.43
C GLY A 17 -8.60 -28.96 18.40
N ASP A 18 -7.37 -28.86 17.89
CA ASP A 18 -6.30 -28.24 18.67
C ASP A 18 -6.37 -26.72 18.56
N THR A 19 -5.96 -26.06 19.64
CA THR A 19 -5.95 -24.60 19.75
C THR A 19 -4.52 -24.15 19.92
N VAL A 20 -4.20 -22.98 19.38
CA VAL A 20 -2.93 -22.31 19.66
C VAL A 20 -2.83 -22.08 21.17
N ARG A 21 -1.69 -22.45 21.76
CA ARG A 21 -1.43 -22.29 23.20
C ARG A 21 -0.60 -21.04 23.43
N GLU A 22 -1.07 -20.17 24.29
CA GLU A 22 -0.26 -19.11 24.90
C GLU A 22 0.60 -19.73 25.99
N PHE A 23 1.91 -19.53 25.90
CA PHE A 23 2.87 -20.09 26.86
C PHE A 23 3.73 -18.97 27.46
N PRO A 24 3.59 -18.68 28.77
CA PRO A 24 4.40 -17.68 29.44
C PRO A 24 5.82 -18.20 29.66
N VAL A 25 6.81 -17.37 29.34
CA VAL A 25 8.23 -17.65 29.54
C VAL A 25 8.84 -16.55 30.41
N VAL A 26 9.10 -16.87 31.68
CA VAL A 26 9.72 -15.95 32.64
C VAL A 26 11.22 -15.90 32.41
N LEU A 27 11.74 -14.71 32.15
CA LEU A 27 13.13 -14.49 31.78
C LEU A 27 13.94 -13.91 32.94
N HIS A 28 14.89 -14.70 33.44
CA HIS A 28 15.87 -14.32 34.44
C HIS A 28 17.23 -14.09 33.78
N VAL A 29 17.78 -12.89 33.91
CA VAL A 29 19.10 -12.52 33.39
C VAL A 29 19.98 -12.06 34.54
N ASN A 30 21.16 -12.64 34.67
CA ASN A 30 22.12 -12.35 35.75
C ASN A 30 21.47 -12.39 37.16
N GLY A 31 20.51 -13.30 37.35
CA GLY A 31 19.79 -13.51 38.62
C GLY A 31 18.61 -12.57 38.87
N ARG A 32 18.28 -11.66 37.95
CA ARG A 32 17.12 -10.76 38.04
C ARG A 32 16.06 -11.16 37.02
N GLU A 33 14.79 -11.23 37.43
CA GLU A 33 13.67 -11.30 36.50
C GLU A 33 13.55 -9.98 35.74
N ILE A 34 13.54 -10.02 34.40
CA ILE A 34 13.47 -8.81 33.57
C ILE A 34 12.16 -8.71 32.79
N ALA A 35 11.56 -9.83 32.39
CA ALA A 35 10.34 -9.86 31.59
C ALA A 35 9.67 -11.24 31.65
N THR A 36 8.39 -11.27 31.29
CA THR A 36 7.67 -12.51 30.92
C THR A 36 7.21 -12.38 29.48
N LEU A 37 7.62 -13.31 28.61
CA LEU A 37 7.23 -13.36 27.21
C LEU A 37 6.07 -14.32 27.02
N ILE A 38 5.02 -13.92 26.30
CA ILE A 38 3.94 -14.83 25.89
C ILE A 38 4.28 -15.33 24.48
N ALA A 39 4.46 -16.63 24.31
CA ALA A 39 4.97 -17.22 23.08
C ALA A 39 4.42 -18.62 22.80
N SER A 40 4.79 -19.19 21.65
CA SER A 40 4.54 -20.60 21.34
C SER A 40 5.56 -21.53 22.02
N PRO A 41 5.18 -22.71 22.53
CA PRO A 41 5.99 -23.54 23.42
C PRO A 41 7.00 -24.45 22.67
N HIS A 42 7.69 -23.91 21.67
CA HIS A 42 8.74 -24.63 20.94
C HIS A 42 9.95 -23.71 20.76
N ASP A 43 11.14 -24.29 20.57
CA ASP A 43 12.40 -23.57 20.25
C ASP A 43 12.65 -22.32 21.11
N LEU A 44 12.30 -22.37 22.39
CA LEU A 44 12.28 -21.20 23.27
C LEU A 44 13.67 -20.57 23.46
N ARG A 45 14.74 -21.35 23.30
CA ARG A 45 16.13 -20.86 23.30
C ARG A 45 16.37 -19.78 22.23
N PHE A 46 15.77 -19.92 21.04
CA PHE A 46 15.93 -18.96 19.95
C PHE A 46 15.15 -17.68 20.25
N LEU A 47 13.94 -17.79 20.80
CA LEU A 47 13.17 -16.65 21.27
C LEU A 47 13.96 -15.84 22.31
N VAL A 48 14.48 -16.50 23.35
CA VAL A 48 15.22 -15.83 24.44
C VAL A 48 16.50 -15.17 23.93
N ALA A 49 17.30 -15.90 23.14
CA ALA A 49 18.55 -15.37 22.61
C ALA A 49 18.32 -14.13 21.72
N GLY A 50 17.32 -14.18 20.85
CA GLY A 50 17.06 -13.08 19.93
C GLY A 50 16.34 -11.91 20.58
N PHE A 51 15.46 -12.15 21.56
CA PHE A 51 14.92 -11.09 22.40
C PHE A 51 16.07 -10.31 23.06
N LEU A 52 17.00 -10.98 23.74
CA LEU A 52 18.13 -10.31 24.38
C LEU A 52 19.01 -9.55 23.38
N ARG A 53 19.22 -10.11 22.19
CA ARG A 53 19.97 -9.45 21.11
C ARG A 53 19.28 -8.17 20.62
N LEU A 54 18.00 -8.25 20.30
CA LEU A 54 17.23 -7.14 19.75
C LEU A 54 16.92 -6.04 20.78
N GLN A 55 16.94 -6.40 22.07
CA GLN A 55 16.92 -5.43 23.16
C GLN A 55 18.30 -4.80 23.43
N GLY A 56 19.39 -5.33 22.85
CA GLY A 56 20.75 -4.79 23.02
C GLY A 56 21.48 -5.29 24.28
N PHE A 57 20.98 -6.31 24.97
CA PHE A 57 21.70 -6.93 26.09
C PHE A 57 22.91 -7.75 25.64
N VAL A 58 22.88 -8.25 24.41
CA VAL A 58 23.94 -9.06 23.80
C VAL A 58 24.11 -8.70 22.34
N THR A 59 25.32 -8.86 21.82
CA THR A 59 25.65 -8.60 20.42
C THR A 59 26.15 -9.84 19.69
N CYS A 60 26.85 -10.73 20.41
CA CYS A 60 27.45 -11.93 19.89
C CYS A 60 27.23 -13.14 20.81
N ILE A 61 27.44 -14.34 20.29
CA ILE A 61 27.22 -15.57 21.07
C ILE A 61 28.13 -15.68 22.29
N SER A 62 29.34 -15.11 22.23
CA SER A 62 30.29 -15.09 23.36
C SER A 62 29.87 -14.17 24.51
N ASP A 63 28.86 -13.33 24.31
CA ASP A 63 28.29 -12.54 25.42
C ASP A 63 27.49 -13.43 26.38
N PHE A 64 27.10 -14.64 25.98
CA PHE A 64 26.43 -15.62 26.84
C PHE A 64 27.45 -16.48 27.59
N HIS A 65 27.43 -16.42 28.92
CA HIS A 65 28.07 -17.41 29.77
C HIS A 65 27.19 -18.66 29.96
N MET A 66 25.86 -18.48 29.95
CA MET A 66 24.88 -19.57 30.07
C MET A 66 23.52 -19.14 29.51
N LEU A 67 22.86 -20.04 28.79
CA LEU A 67 21.48 -19.93 28.34
C LEU A 67 20.79 -21.27 28.60
N ALA A 68 19.99 -21.35 29.65
CA ALA A 68 19.23 -22.54 30.02
C ALA A 68 17.74 -22.22 29.96
N VAL A 69 16.98 -23.00 29.19
CA VAL A 69 15.54 -22.85 29.07
C VAL A 69 14.84 -24.13 29.48
N CYS A 70 13.91 -24.03 30.41
CA CYS A 70 13.03 -25.12 30.79
C CYS A 70 11.69 -24.95 30.09
N GLU A 71 11.42 -25.82 29.11
CA GLU A 71 10.18 -25.79 28.32
C GLU A 71 8.97 -26.27 29.13
N ASP A 72 9.15 -27.11 30.15
CA ASP A 72 8.06 -27.62 30.99
C ASP A 72 7.49 -26.53 31.91
N PHE A 73 8.36 -25.69 32.47
CA PHE A 73 7.99 -24.64 33.45
C PHE A 73 7.98 -23.22 32.87
N GLY A 74 8.28 -23.05 31.57
CA GLY A 74 8.31 -21.74 30.93
C GLY A 74 9.25 -20.77 31.65
N THR A 75 10.47 -21.22 31.93
CA THR A 75 11.47 -20.38 32.63
C THR A 75 12.79 -20.42 31.87
N ALA A 76 13.36 -19.24 31.63
CA ALA A 76 14.67 -19.07 31.02
C ALA A 76 15.63 -18.43 32.02
N ASN A 77 16.74 -19.11 32.30
CA ASN A 77 17.83 -18.60 33.13
C ASN A 77 19.03 -18.30 32.23
N VAL A 78 19.47 -17.05 32.23
CA VAL A 78 20.53 -16.56 31.36
C VAL A 78 21.60 -15.87 32.19
N ARG A 79 22.87 -16.16 31.89
CA ARG A 79 24.01 -15.37 32.37
C ARG A 79 24.72 -14.76 31.18
N ILE A 80 24.82 -13.44 31.16
CA ILE A 80 25.48 -12.67 30.12
C ILE A 80 26.65 -11.86 30.69
N LYS A 81 27.55 -11.43 29.81
CA LYS A 81 28.65 -10.53 30.15
C LYS A 81 28.12 -9.14 30.55
N GLY A 82 28.73 -8.54 31.56
CA GLY A 82 28.36 -7.20 32.06
C GLY A 82 27.23 -7.21 33.09
N GLU A 83 26.88 -6.03 33.57
CA GLU A 83 25.79 -5.83 34.54
C GLU A 83 24.54 -5.29 33.86
N LEU A 84 23.38 -5.68 34.39
CA LEU A 84 22.10 -5.12 33.95
C LEU A 84 21.94 -3.70 34.52
N PRO A 85 21.39 -2.75 33.75
CA PRO A 85 21.06 -1.43 34.28
C PRO A 85 20.18 -1.52 35.53
N GLU A 86 20.39 -0.62 36.49
CA GLU A 86 19.60 -0.60 37.73
C GLU A 86 18.11 -0.41 37.44
N ARG A 87 17.76 0.47 36.50
CA ARG A 87 16.39 0.75 36.08
C ARG A 87 16.11 0.22 34.69
N LEU A 88 15.43 -0.92 34.63
CA LEU A 88 14.79 -1.44 33.41
C LEU A 88 13.33 -0.99 33.42
N LYS A 89 12.95 -0.10 32.50
CA LYS A 89 11.54 0.27 32.29
C LYS A 89 11.02 -0.45 31.05
N PRO A 90 10.18 -1.49 31.21
CA PRO A 90 9.51 -2.10 30.07
C PRO A 90 8.52 -1.10 29.47
N VAL A 91 8.60 -0.92 28.15
CA VAL A 91 7.63 -0.17 27.35
C VAL A 91 6.74 -1.20 26.67
N LEU A 92 5.43 -1.14 26.95
CA LEU A 92 4.42 -1.94 26.28
C LEU A 92 4.14 -1.34 24.90
N THR A 93 4.35 -2.11 23.83
CA THR A 93 4.03 -1.68 22.48
C THR A 93 2.56 -2.00 22.13
N SER A 94 1.92 -1.13 21.34
CA SER A 94 0.46 -1.13 21.11
C SER A 94 -0.08 -2.26 20.20
N GLY A 95 0.75 -3.22 19.82
CA GLY A 95 0.44 -4.12 18.73
C GLY A 95 -0.09 -5.49 19.14
N CYS A 96 -1.41 -5.66 19.29
CA CYS A 96 -2.07 -6.95 19.62
C CYS A 96 -1.45 -7.67 20.84
N GLY A 97 -1.22 -6.93 21.92
CA GLY A 97 -0.85 -7.46 23.23
C GLY A 97 0.62 -7.91 23.33
N THR A 98 1.33 -7.39 24.33
CA THR A 98 2.55 -8.00 24.93
C THR A 98 3.92 -7.80 24.26
N GLY A 99 4.09 -6.97 23.23
CA GLY A 99 5.45 -6.60 22.80
C GLY A 99 6.16 -5.80 23.90
N ILE A 100 7.24 -6.35 24.48
CA ILE A 100 8.04 -5.70 25.53
C ILE A 100 9.33 -5.18 24.89
N THR A 101 9.59 -3.88 25.04
CA THR A 101 10.89 -3.28 24.69
C THR A 101 11.45 -2.53 25.90
N PHE A 102 12.76 -2.58 26.12
CA PHE A 102 13.43 -1.80 27.16
C PHE A 102 14.04 -0.54 26.57
N ASN A 103 13.95 0.56 27.31
CA ASN A 103 14.57 1.83 26.93
C ASN A 103 16.08 1.81 27.30
N LEU A 104 16.86 1.04 26.55
CA LEU A 104 18.32 1.02 26.64
C LEU A 104 18.91 2.04 25.66
N PRO A 105 20.08 2.66 25.93
CA PRO A 105 20.80 3.44 24.93
C PRO A 105 21.00 2.55 23.72
N SER A 106 20.26 2.84 22.65
CA SER A 106 20.07 1.94 21.52
C SER A 106 21.41 1.61 20.88
N ALA A 107 21.66 0.32 20.63
CA ALA A 107 22.61 -0.06 19.60
C ALA A 107 22.20 0.70 18.32
N GLU A 108 23.13 1.47 17.75
CA GLU A 108 22.86 2.23 16.54
C GLU A 108 22.32 1.28 15.47
N ALA A 109 21.19 1.66 14.87
CA ALA A 109 20.64 0.91 13.75
C ALA A 109 21.74 0.75 12.70
N ARG A 110 21.94 -0.49 12.21
CA ARG A 110 22.91 -0.71 11.14
C ARG A 110 22.42 0.06 9.92
N THR A 111 23.19 1.05 9.51
CA THR A 111 22.91 1.78 8.27
C THR A 111 22.99 0.79 7.12
N VAL A 112 21.87 0.64 6.40
CA VAL A 112 21.82 -0.17 5.18
C VAL A 112 22.80 0.44 4.17
N PRO A 113 23.66 -0.37 3.50
CA PRO A 113 24.58 0.15 2.50
C PRO A 113 23.87 0.94 1.40
N ALA A 114 24.47 2.06 0.98
CA ALA A 114 23.88 3.06 0.08
C ALA A 114 23.49 2.56 -1.34
N ALA A 115 23.82 1.31 -1.69
CA ALA A 115 23.41 0.67 -2.92
C ALA A 115 22.78 -0.70 -2.61
N PRO A 116 21.45 -0.77 -2.43
CA PRO A 116 20.78 -2.05 -2.22
C PRO A 116 20.92 -2.91 -3.48
N ALA A 117 21.27 -4.19 -3.28
CA ALA A 117 21.20 -5.18 -4.35
C ALA A 117 19.77 -5.18 -4.92
N ARG A 118 19.63 -5.09 -6.24
CA ARG A 118 18.29 -5.01 -6.85
C ARG A 118 17.59 -6.37 -6.73
N VAL A 119 16.41 -6.40 -6.12
CA VAL A 119 15.63 -7.62 -5.85
C VAL A 119 14.53 -7.77 -6.90
N THR A 120 14.39 -8.94 -7.52
CA THR A 120 13.31 -9.18 -8.50
C THR A 120 11.97 -9.44 -7.80
N ALA A 121 10.87 -9.06 -8.46
CA ALA A 121 9.52 -9.38 -7.99
C ALA A 121 9.31 -10.90 -7.79
N ASP A 122 9.86 -11.72 -8.68
CA ASP A 122 9.81 -13.18 -8.60
C ASP A 122 10.47 -13.73 -7.34
N THR A 123 11.56 -13.12 -6.88
CA THR A 123 12.21 -13.50 -5.60
C THR A 123 11.25 -13.28 -4.44
N ILE A 124 10.57 -12.13 -4.40
CA ILE A 124 9.60 -11.80 -3.33
C ILE A 124 8.43 -12.77 -3.34
N PHE A 125 7.85 -13.04 -4.52
CA PHE A 125 6.74 -13.99 -4.64
C PHE A 125 7.16 -15.40 -4.23
N ARG A 126 8.31 -15.87 -4.70
CA ARG A 126 8.84 -17.19 -4.36
C ARG A 126 9.07 -17.36 -2.86
N LEU A 127 9.65 -16.36 -2.19
CA LEU A 127 9.86 -16.39 -0.73
C LEU A 127 8.52 -16.38 0.04
N MET A 128 7.54 -15.57 -0.39
CA MET A 128 6.20 -15.56 0.21
C MET A 128 5.45 -16.88 0.02
N ASP A 129 5.54 -17.50 -1.16
CA ASP A 129 4.94 -18.79 -1.45
C ASP A 129 5.62 -19.92 -0.68
N GLU A 130 6.94 -19.86 -0.52
CA GLU A 130 7.68 -20.80 0.32
C GLU A 130 7.29 -20.67 1.80
N LEU A 131 7.15 -19.44 2.31
CA LEU A 131 6.66 -19.19 3.67
C LEU A 131 5.27 -19.80 3.88
N ASN A 132 4.33 -19.52 2.95
CA ASN A 132 2.96 -20.06 3.05
C ASN A 132 2.95 -21.59 3.03
N ARG A 133 3.72 -22.24 2.15
CA ARG A 133 3.81 -23.71 2.09
C ARG A 133 4.36 -24.32 3.39
N ARG A 134 5.38 -23.69 3.99
CA ARG A 134 5.94 -24.14 5.27
C ARG A 134 4.91 -24.05 6.40
N SER A 135 4.15 -22.96 6.45
CA SER A 135 3.09 -22.79 7.46
C SER A 135 1.92 -23.75 7.29
N GLU A 136 1.50 -24.04 6.05
CA GLU A 136 0.45 -25.02 5.76
C GLU A 136 0.87 -26.45 6.16
N GLN A 137 2.12 -26.83 5.86
CA GLN A 137 2.66 -28.15 6.23
C GLN A 137 2.75 -28.34 7.74
N TYR A 138 2.91 -27.27 8.52
CA TYR A 138 3.03 -27.34 9.97
C TYR A 138 1.71 -27.64 10.70
N ARG A 139 0.58 -27.88 9.99
CA ARG A 139 -0.76 -28.06 10.61
C ARG A 139 -1.05 -26.95 11.62
N SER A 140 -0.57 -25.74 11.38
CA SER A 140 -0.74 -24.64 12.30
C SER A 140 -2.19 -24.16 12.25
N HIS A 141 -2.96 -24.56 13.25
CA HIS A 141 -4.23 -23.97 13.64
C HIS A 141 -4.18 -22.45 13.42
N GLY A 142 -5.18 -21.91 12.71
CA GLY A 142 -5.26 -20.46 12.46
C GLY A 142 -5.03 -19.68 13.76
N GLY A 143 -4.18 -18.65 13.72
CA GLY A 143 -3.85 -17.84 14.90
C GLY A 143 -2.37 -17.78 15.29
N ILE A 144 -1.45 -18.33 14.49
CA ILE A 144 -0.02 -18.04 14.61
C ILE A 144 0.49 -17.19 13.44
N HIS A 145 1.55 -16.45 13.71
CA HIS A 145 2.32 -15.69 12.76
C HIS A 145 3.55 -16.47 12.32
N SER A 146 3.98 -16.19 11.09
CA SER A 146 5.12 -16.85 10.48
C SER A 146 5.96 -15.79 9.80
N ALA A 147 7.28 -15.90 9.94
CA ALA A 147 8.23 -15.04 9.26
C ALA A 147 9.41 -15.88 8.78
N ALA A 148 10.08 -15.42 7.74
CA ALA A 148 11.29 -16.03 7.24
C ALA A 148 12.25 -14.97 6.71
N VAL A 149 13.54 -15.25 6.83
CA VAL A 149 14.62 -14.48 6.21
C VAL A 149 15.27 -15.32 5.13
N GLY A 150 15.49 -14.71 3.97
CA GLY A 150 16.03 -15.38 2.79
C GLY A 150 16.70 -14.43 1.81
N ASP A 151 17.03 -14.99 0.66
CA ASP A 151 17.64 -14.29 -0.48
C ASP A 151 17.14 -14.89 -1.82
N ASP A 152 17.86 -14.59 -2.89
CA ASP A 152 17.61 -15.08 -4.25
C ASP A 152 17.73 -16.62 -4.36
N GLN A 153 18.36 -17.30 -3.40
CA GLN A 153 18.44 -18.76 -3.36
C GLN A 153 17.27 -19.38 -2.61
N GLY A 154 16.67 -18.68 -1.64
CA GLY A 154 15.46 -19.12 -0.95
C GLY A 154 15.43 -18.75 0.53
N ILE A 155 14.56 -19.38 1.30
CA ILE A 155 14.48 -19.16 2.74
C ILE A 155 15.68 -19.81 3.46
N ILE A 156 16.43 -19.00 4.21
CA ILE A 156 17.56 -19.41 5.06
C ILE A 156 17.06 -19.80 6.46
N LEU A 157 16.25 -18.93 7.08
CA LEU A 157 15.68 -19.12 8.42
C LEU A 157 14.18 -18.86 8.38
N ALA A 158 13.40 -19.61 9.16
CA ALA A 158 11.97 -19.41 9.31
C ALA A 158 11.56 -19.67 10.76
N ALA A 159 10.60 -18.90 11.25
CA ALA A 159 10.06 -19.07 12.58
C ALA A 159 8.55 -18.81 12.59
N GLU A 160 7.87 -19.48 13.50
CA GLU A 160 6.46 -19.27 13.80
C GLU A 160 6.29 -18.94 15.28
N ASP A 161 5.27 -18.15 15.59
CA ASP A 161 4.89 -17.84 16.97
C ASP A 161 3.49 -17.22 17.01
N ILE A 162 2.81 -17.29 18.16
CA ILE A 162 1.57 -16.55 18.37
C ILE A 162 1.78 -15.02 18.26
N GLY A 163 2.96 -14.53 18.65
CA GLY A 163 3.34 -13.13 18.51
C GLY A 163 4.15 -12.89 17.23
N ARG A 164 3.69 -11.99 16.34
CA ARG A 164 4.48 -11.63 15.14
C ARG A 164 5.87 -11.10 15.49
N HIS A 165 6.02 -10.40 16.60
CA HIS A 165 7.31 -9.85 17.04
C HIS A 165 8.27 -10.94 17.53
N ASN A 166 7.72 -11.99 18.14
CA ASN A 166 8.47 -13.16 18.58
C ASN A 166 9.03 -13.95 17.39
N THR A 167 8.38 -13.90 16.21
CA THR A 167 8.93 -14.55 15.00
C THR A 167 10.28 -13.94 14.61
N LEU A 168 10.43 -12.61 14.70
CA LEU A 168 11.71 -11.94 14.45
C LEU A 168 12.72 -12.18 15.56
N ASP A 169 12.27 -12.23 16.82
CA ASP A 169 13.15 -12.61 17.94
C ASP A 169 13.71 -14.01 17.73
N ARG A 170 12.88 -14.98 17.36
CA ARG A 170 13.33 -16.35 17.07
C ARG A 170 14.34 -16.39 15.92
N ILE A 171 14.06 -15.70 14.81
CA ILE A 171 14.99 -15.61 13.68
C ILE A 171 16.33 -14.98 14.12
N ALA A 172 16.28 -13.89 14.89
CA ALA A 172 17.46 -13.19 15.38
C ALA A 172 18.32 -14.07 16.31
N GLY A 173 17.67 -14.86 17.17
CA GLY A 173 18.35 -15.75 18.11
C GLY A 173 18.89 -17.01 17.44
N GLU A 174 18.14 -17.60 16.50
CA GLU A 174 18.63 -18.71 15.70
C GLU A 174 19.83 -18.28 14.84
N ALA A 175 19.76 -17.12 14.19
CA ALA A 175 20.87 -16.54 13.44
C ALA A 175 22.09 -16.30 14.34
N LEU A 176 21.88 -15.78 15.55
CA LEU A 176 22.95 -15.55 16.53
C LEU A 176 23.65 -16.85 16.94
N ILE A 177 22.88 -17.88 17.26
CA ILE A 177 23.40 -19.18 17.71
C ILE A 177 24.09 -19.92 16.56
N LYS A 178 23.56 -19.83 15.33
CA LYS A 178 24.14 -20.47 14.14
C LYS A 178 25.27 -19.66 13.49
N GLY A 179 25.53 -18.43 13.95
CA GLY A 179 26.52 -17.54 13.34
C GLY A 179 26.15 -17.07 11.93
N ILE A 180 24.86 -16.94 11.64
CA ILE A 180 24.35 -16.47 10.34
C ILE A 180 24.20 -14.95 10.38
N ASP A 181 24.85 -14.25 9.46
CA ASP A 181 24.63 -12.81 9.28
C ASP A 181 23.37 -12.56 8.44
N LEU A 182 22.50 -11.69 8.96
CA LEU A 182 21.23 -11.32 8.30
C LEU A 182 21.35 -9.99 7.55
N ALA A 183 22.50 -9.31 7.64
CA ALA A 183 22.74 -8.09 6.88
C ALA A 183 22.57 -8.33 5.37
N GLY A 184 21.81 -7.46 4.71
CA GLY A 184 21.55 -7.57 3.27
C GLY A 184 20.42 -8.53 2.88
N LYS A 185 19.83 -9.26 3.84
CA LYS A 185 18.79 -10.29 3.56
C LYS A 185 17.39 -9.71 3.50
N LEU A 186 16.46 -10.52 2.98
CA LEU A 186 15.06 -10.18 2.76
C LEU A 186 14.19 -10.85 3.84
N LEU A 187 13.30 -10.09 4.48
CA LEU A 187 12.32 -10.59 5.45
C LEU A 187 10.95 -10.72 4.79
N VAL A 188 10.34 -11.91 4.87
CA VAL A 188 8.94 -12.16 4.51
C VAL A 188 8.13 -12.52 5.75
N THR A 189 6.90 -12.01 5.88
CA THR A 189 6.05 -12.28 7.05
C THR A 189 4.55 -12.30 6.77
N SER A 190 3.82 -13.10 7.54
CA SER A 190 2.36 -13.21 7.47
C SER A 190 1.62 -12.11 8.23
N GLY A 191 2.31 -11.38 9.13
CA GLY A 191 1.72 -10.37 10.03
C GLY A 191 1.86 -8.92 9.55
N ARG A 192 1.17 -7.99 10.22
CA ARG A 192 1.27 -6.54 9.96
C ARG A 192 2.65 -6.01 10.32
N ILE A 193 3.14 -5.04 9.54
CA ILE A 193 4.42 -4.38 9.81
C ILE A 193 4.16 -3.14 10.67
N SER A 194 4.39 -3.28 11.98
CA SER A 194 4.41 -2.16 12.93
C SER A 194 5.81 -1.58 13.07
N THR A 195 5.93 -0.38 13.68
CA THR A 195 7.22 0.27 13.96
C THR A 195 8.20 -0.66 14.67
N GLU A 196 7.73 -1.49 15.61
CA GLU A 196 8.60 -2.47 16.30
C GLU A 196 9.16 -3.54 15.35
N MET A 197 8.37 -4.02 14.38
CA MET A 197 8.83 -5.01 13.40
C MET A 197 9.89 -4.38 12.47
N ALA A 198 9.66 -3.14 12.04
CA ALA A 198 10.62 -2.38 11.24
C ALA A 198 11.92 -2.11 12.01
N ALA A 199 11.84 -1.71 13.28
CA ALA A 199 12.99 -1.47 14.13
C ALA A 199 13.85 -2.73 14.32
N LYS A 200 13.20 -3.88 14.60
CA LYS A 200 13.90 -5.17 14.72
C LYS A 200 14.58 -5.55 13.40
N ALA A 201 13.91 -5.37 12.27
CA ALA A 201 14.50 -5.63 10.95
C ALA A 201 15.73 -4.73 10.68
N ALA A 202 15.66 -3.44 11.02
CA ALA A 202 16.76 -2.50 10.89
C ALA A 202 17.98 -2.89 11.74
N LEU A 203 17.76 -3.30 13.00
CA LEU A 203 18.82 -3.79 13.88
C LEU A 203 19.52 -5.05 13.34
N LEU A 204 18.80 -5.87 12.56
CA LEU A 204 19.35 -7.07 11.92
C LEU A 204 20.05 -6.77 10.59
N GLY A 205 19.98 -5.54 10.08
CA GLY A 205 20.51 -5.17 8.76
C GLY A 205 19.70 -5.71 7.58
N ILE A 206 18.43 -6.04 7.80
CA ILE A 206 17.50 -6.45 6.73
C ILE A 206 17.26 -5.28 5.78
N THR A 207 17.29 -5.55 4.48
CA THR A 207 17.18 -4.51 3.44
C THR A 207 15.80 -4.42 2.81
N LEU A 208 14.99 -5.47 2.95
CA LEU A 208 13.63 -5.53 2.42
C LEU A 208 12.71 -6.28 3.38
N ILE A 209 11.52 -5.73 3.62
CA ILE A 209 10.44 -6.36 4.37
C ILE A 209 9.24 -6.52 3.46
N ALA A 210 8.76 -7.75 3.28
CA ALA A 210 7.57 -8.08 2.52
C ALA A 210 6.52 -8.74 3.42
N SER A 211 5.30 -8.20 3.41
CA SER A 211 4.19 -8.70 4.22
C SER A 211 2.99 -9.09 3.38
N ARG A 212 2.29 -10.14 3.83
CA ARG A 212 0.95 -10.49 3.34
C ARG A 212 -0.10 -9.42 3.64
N THR A 213 0.15 -8.55 4.61
CA THR A 213 -0.82 -7.59 5.15
C THR A 213 -0.27 -6.15 5.11
N SER A 214 -0.89 -5.23 5.85
CA SER A 214 -0.60 -3.80 5.81
C SER A 214 0.56 -3.40 6.73
N PRO A 215 1.36 -2.40 6.33
CA PRO A 215 2.20 -1.64 7.23
C PRO A 215 1.42 -0.53 7.97
N THR A 216 1.97 0.00 9.06
CA THR A 216 1.52 1.24 9.71
C THR A 216 2.28 2.46 9.18
N ASP A 217 1.69 3.66 9.29
CA ASP A 217 2.29 4.94 8.90
C ASP A 217 3.68 5.18 9.52
N MET A 218 3.82 4.92 10.82
CA MET A 218 5.10 5.02 11.52
C MET A 218 6.12 3.99 11.05
N ALA A 219 5.68 2.81 10.61
CA ALA A 219 6.58 1.79 10.08
C ALA A 219 7.12 2.19 8.70
N ILE A 220 6.27 2.81 7.87
CA ILE A 220 6.68 3.36 6.56
C ILE A 220 7.74 4.44 6.79
N THR A 221 7.49 5.40 7.67
CA THR A 221 8.43 6.49 7.98
C THR A 221 9.78 5.94 8.46
N MET A 222 9.77 4.97 9.37
CA MET A 222 10.99 4.33 9.86
C MET A 222 11.74 3.58 8.75
N CYS A 223 11.03 2.91 7.84
CA CYS A 223 11.68 2.18 6.73
C CYS A 223 12.32 3.14 5.72
N GLU A 224 11.71 4.29 5.45
CA GLU A 224 12.31 5.37 4.63
C GLU A 224 13.61 5.90 5.25
N GLU A 225 13.60 6.16 6.56
CA GLU A 225 14.79 6.66 7.26
C GLU A 225 15.90 5.60 7.35
N ALA A 226 15.52 4.32 7.47
CA ALA A 226 16.45 3.21 7.62
C ALA A 226 17.00 2.66 6.29
N GLY A 227 16.50 3.12 5.14
CA GLY A 227 16.90 2.58 3.83
C GLY A 227 16.33 1.18 3.54
N ILE A 228 15.17 0.83 4.12
CA ILE A 228 14.56 -0.49 4.02
C ILE A 228 13.38 -0.45 3.05
N THR A 229 13.39 -1.30 2.03
CA THR A 229 12.24 -1.44 1.12
C THR A 229 11.09 -2.14 1.83
N LEU A 230 9.97 -1.45 1.97
CA LEU A 230 8.77 -1.97 2.64
C LEU A 230 7.70 -2.32 1.62
N ILE A 231 7.25 -3.57 1.65
CA ILE A 231 6.24 -4.12 0.75
C ILE A 231 5.10 -4.70 1.57
N GLY A 232 3.87 -4.33 1.21
CA GLY A 232 2.65 -4.87 1.81
C GLY A 232 1.74 -5.53 0.79
N TYR A 233 0.77 -6.27 1.30
CA TYR A 233 -0.26 -6.94 0.50
C TYR A 233 0.28 -7.86 -0.61
N VAL A 234 1.36 -8.60 -0.35
CA VAL A 234 1.88 -9.58 -1.32
C VAL A 234 0.89 -10.74 -1.47
N ARG A 235 0.19 -10.79 -2.61
CA ARG A 235 -0.77 -11.86 -2.95
C ARG A 235 -1.13 -11.83 -4.44
N GLY A 236 -1.39 -12.99 -5.03
CA GLY A 236 -1.94 -13.10 -6.38
C GLY A 236 -1.09 -12.42 -7.45
N GLY A 237 0.24 -12.56 -7.37
CA GLY A 237 1.17 -11.98 -8.34
C GLY A 237 1.28 -10.46 -8.31
N LYS A 238 0.83 -9.80 -7.24
CA LYS A 238 0.99 -8.35 -7.03
C LYS A 238 1.35 -8.02 -5.59
N PHE A 239 1.90 -6.83 -5.40
CA PHE A 239 2.19 -6.24 -4.10
C PHE A 239 2.20 -4.71 -4.19
N THR A 240 2.16 -4.03 -3.04
CA THR A 240 2.29 -2.58 -2.95
C THR A 240 3.61 -2.24 -2.26
N VAL A 241 4.44 -1.42 -2.91
CA VAL A 241 5.67 -0.88 -2.32
C VAL A 241 5.33 0.42 -1.59
N TYR A 242 5.82 0.56 -0.36
CA TYR A 242 5.59 1.70 0.52
C TYR A 242 6.84 2.55 0.77
N SER A 243 8.03 1.97 0.58
CA SER A 243 9.31 2.69 0.65
C SER A 243 10.34 2.09 -0.29
N HIS A 244 11.26 2.93 -0.78
CA HIS A 244 12.39 2.55 -1.64
C HIS A 244 12.03 1.61 -2.83
N PRO A 245 11.13 2.02 -3.75
CA PRO A 245 10.77 1.21 -4.93
C PRO A 245 11.93 1.00 -5.93
N GLU A 246 12.93 1.88 -5.93
CA GLU A 246 14.11 1.82 -6.79
C GLU A 246 14.98 0.57 -6.59
N THR A 247 14.79 -0.15 -5.47
CA THR A 247 15.51 -1.39 -5.16
C THR A 247 14.93 -2.60 -5.87
N ILE A 248 13.72 -2.49 -6.42
CA ILE A 248 13.09 -3.59 -7.14
C ILE A 248 13.67 -3.65 -8.55
N ALA A 249 14.33 -4.77 -8.87
CA ALA A 249 14.78 -5.13 -10.21
C ALA A 249 13.57 -5.42 -11.11
N ALA A 250 12.85 -4.38 -11.45
CA ALA A 250 11.93 -4.36 -12.57
C ALA A 250 12.52 -3.40 -13.60
N GLU A 251 12.25 -3.63 -14.89
CA GLU A 251 12.16 -2.46 -15.77
C GLU A 251 11.14 -1.54 -15.10
N LEU A 252 11.55 -0.31 -14.77
CA LEU A 252 10.59 0.77 -14.53
C LEU A 252 9.86 0.90 -15.87
N GLY A 253 8.86 0.04 -16.06
CA GLY A 253 7.96 0.11 -17.17
C GLY A 253 7.40 1.51 -17.10
N ARG A 254 7.64 2.30 -18.15
CA ARG A 254 6.64 3.27 -18.56
C ARG A 254 5.36 2.47 -18.64
N HIS A 255 4.52 2.57 -17.60
CA HIS A 255 3.28 1.82 -17.38
C HIS A 255 2.93 0.83 -18.50
N ALA A 256 3.61 -0.32 -18.49
CA ALA A 256 3.18 -1.46 -19.28
C ALA A 256 2.35 -2.31 -18.33
N SER A 257 1.04 -2.10 -18.37
CA SER A 257 0.07 -2.83 -17.55
C SER A 257 0.22 -4.35 -17.75
N PRO A 258 0.33 -5.17 -16.68
CA PRO A 258 0.50 -6.62 -16.76
C PRO A 258 -0.81 -7.37 -17.07
N THR A 259 -1.61 -6.81 -17.97
CA THR A 259 -2.70 -7.48 -18.70
C THR A 259 -3.01 -6.58 -19.91
N GLY A 260 -3.32 -7.14 -21.09
CA GLY A 260 -3.82 -6.37 -22.23
C GLY A 260 -5.21 -5.74 -21.98
N ARG A 261 -5.32 -4.87 -20.98
CA ARG A 261 -6.54 -4.25 -20.44
C ARG A 261 -6.58 -2.73 -20.62
N THR A 262 -5.47 -2.10 -20.93
CA THR A 262 -5.41 -0.67 -21.24
C THR A 262 -6.06 -0.42 -22.60
N ILE A 263 -6.51 0.80 -22.78
CA ILE A 263 -7.19 1.25 -23.98
C ILE A 263 -6.11 1.70 -24.97
N PRO A 264 -5.78 0.90 -26.00
CA PRO A 264 -4.61 1.16 -26.84
C PRO A 264 -4.76 2.46 -27.64
N GLY A 265 -3.65 3.16 -27.83
CA GLY A 265 -3.59 4.40 -28.61
C GLY A 265 -4.30 5.58 -27.96
N VAL A 266 -4.38 5.60 -26.61
CA VAL A 266 -4.95 6.71 -25.85
C VAL A 266 -4.07 7.08 -24.66
N THR A 267 -3.75 8.36 -24.54
CA THR A 267 -3.16 8.97 -23.34
C THR A 267 -4.28 9.49 -22.44
N GLY A 268 -4.26 9.12 -21.16
CA GLY A 268 -5.10 9.72 -20.15
C GLY A 268 -4.59 11.12 -19.79
N VAL A 269 -5.46 12.12 -19.75
CA VAL A 269 -5.10 13.51 -19.45
C VAL A 269 -5.87 13.97 -18.23
N ILE A 270 -5.15 14.32 -17.17
CA ILE A 270 -5.72 14.95 -15.97
C ILE A 270 -5.46 16.45 -16.05
N LEU A 271 -6.51 17.25 -15.96
CA LEU A 271 -6.40 18.70 -15.97
C LEU A 271 -6.37 19.24 -14.54
N ALA A 272 -5.21 19.73 -14.12
CA ALA A 272 -4.98 20.36 -12.82
C ALA A 272 -4.59 21.83 -13.03
N GLY A 273 -5.58 22.64 -13.42
CA GLY A 273 -5.41 24.06 -13.68
C GLY A 273 -6.72 24.82 -13.52
N GLY A 274 -6.77 25.75 -12.58
CA GLY A 274 -7.92 26.62 -12.35
C GLY A 274 -7.68 27.55 -11.16
N LYS A 275 -8.01 28.84 -11.31
CA LYS A 275 -8.00 29.77 -10.17
C LYS A 275 -9.12 29.34 -9.21
N SER A 276 -8.79 28.56 -8.18
CA SER A 276 -9.64 28.28 -7.03
C SER A 276 -9.83 29.56 -6.22
N SER A 277 -10.59 30.52 -6.75
CA SER A 277 -10.86 31.80 -6.07
C SER A 277 -11.97 31.71 -5.02
N ARG A 278 -12.65 30.56 -4.90
CA ARG A 278 -13.79 30.35 -3.97
C ARG A 278 -13.47 29.44 -2.78
N MET A 279 -12.37 28.68 -2.81
CA MET A 279 -11.86 27.88 -1.69
C MET A 279 -10.36 28.17 -1.54
N ARG A 280 -9.94 28.66 -0.39
CA ARG A 280 -8.56 29.07 -0.04
C ARG A 280 -7.50 27.94 -0.08
N SER A 281 -7.76 26.79 -0.69
CA SER A 281 -6.85 25.63 -0.76
C SER A 281 -7.05 24.80 -2.04
N ASN A 282 -5.98 24.15 -2.51
CA ASN A 282 -5.98 23.31 -3.72
C ASN A 282 -6.76 22.00 -3.47
N LYS A 283 -7.98 21.90 -4.02
CA LYS A 283 -8.92 20.76 -3.84
C LYS A 283 -8.33 19.41 -4.20
N ALA A 284 -7.45 19.37 -5.22
CA ALA A 284 -6.80 18.15 -5.70
C ALA A 284 -5.88 17.51 -4.66
N LEU A 285 -5.42 18.29 -3.67
CA LEU A 285 -4.49 17.85 -2.63
C LEU A 285 -5.20 17.44 -1.33
N LEU A 286 -6.54 17.45 -1.29
CA LEU A 286 -7.29 17.03 -0.09
C LEU A 286 -7.05 15.54 0.21
N PRO A 287 -6.89 15.15 1.49
CA PRO A 287 -6.74 13.75 1.87
C PRO A 287 -7.99 12.93 1.52
N TYR A 288 -7.85 11.78 0.89
CA TYR A 288 -8.93 10.85 0.56
C TYR A 288 -8.39 9.41 0.53
N LYS A 289 -9.05 8.47 1.25
CA LYS A 289 -8.68 7.04 1.34
C LYS A 289 -7.19 6.77 1.65
N GLY A 290 -6.59 7.57 2.52
CA GLY A 290 -5.17 7.42 2.92
C GLY A 290 -4.14 7.95 1.91
N GLY A 291 -4.58 8.63 0.85
CA GLY A 291 -3.74 9.42 -0.07
C GLY A 291 -4.37 10.77 -0.36
N ARG A 292 -3.96 11.48 -1.42
CA ARG A 292 -4.60 12.70 -1.90
C ARG A 292 -5.64 12.39 -2.98
N PHE A 293 -6.63 13.25 -3.13
CA PHE A 293 -7.73 13.08 -4.07
C PHE A 293 -7.29 12.76 -5.51
N ILE A 294 -6.32 13.53 -6.01
CA ILE A 294 -5.77 13.34 -7.36
C ILE A 294 -5.04 12.00 -7.54
N GLU A 295 -4.54 11.37 -6.47
CA GLU A 295 -3.93 10.03 -6.56
C GLU A 295 -4.97 8.96 -6.88
N ALA A 296 -6.21 9.11 -6.40
CA ALA A 296 -7.29 8.17 -6.71
C ALA A 296 -7.65 8.23 -8.20
N ILE A 297 -7.78 9.45 -8.74
CA ILE A 297 -8.02 9.69 -10.18
C ILE A 297 -6.87 9.11 -10.99
N TYR A 298 -5.63 9.41 -10.61
CA TYR A 298 -4.45 8.91 -11.28
C TYR A 298 -4.40 7.37 -11.29
N ARG A 299 -4.67 6.71 -10.16
CA ARG A 299 -4.71 5.23 -10.09
C ARG A 299 -5.74 4.67 -11.07
N GLN A 300 -6.98 5.17 -11.05
CA GLN A 300 -8.03 4.73 -11.97
C GLN A 300 -7.65 4.96 -13.44
N MET A 301 -7.05 6.11 -13.76
CA MET A 301 -6.58 6.43 -15.11
C MET A 301 -5.42 5.52 -15.54
N SER A 302 -4.47 5.23 -14.65
CA SER A 302 -3.30 4.37 -14.94
C SER A 302 -3.68 2.90 -15.13
N GLU A 303 -4.82 2.46 -14.62
CA GLU A 303 -5.38 1.13 -14.91
C GLU A 303 -6.00 1.06 -16.32
N LEU A 304 -6.35 2.20 -16.91
CA LEU A 304 -7.06 2.30 -18.19
C LEU A 304 -6.17 2.71 -19.36
N PHE A 305 -5.08 3.44 -19.11
CA PHE A 305 -4.24 4.02 -20.16
C PHE A 305 -2.75 3.74 -19.88
N ASP A 306 -2.01 3.41 -20.94
CA ASP A 306 -0.56 3.13 -20.86
C ASP A 306 0.26 4.40 -20.52
N GLU A 307 -0.26 5.57 -20.91
CA GLU A 307 0.30 6.86 -20.49
C GLU A 307 -0.81 7.69 -19.84
N VAL A 308 -0.47 8.28 -18.69
CA VAL A 308 -1.27 9.35 -18.09
C VAL A 308 -0.38 10.56 -17.93
N ILE A 309 -0.86 11.73 -18.34
CA ILE A 309 -0.18 13.02 -18.16
C ILE A 309 -1.03 13.95 -17.31
N LEU A 310 -0.36 14.82 -16.55
CA LEU A 310 -0.98 15.88 -15.77
C LEU A 310 -0.68 17.23 -16.42
N VAL A 311 -1.72 17.96 -16.82
CA VAL A 311 -1.56 19.35 -17.29
C VAL A 311 -1.62 20.26 -16.07
N THR A 312 -0.51 20.93 -15.76
CA THR A 312 -0.39 21.83 -14.61
C THR A 312 0.72 22.86 -14.81
N ASN A 313 0.53 24.05 -14.24
CA ASN A 313 1.55 25.10 -14.19
C ASN A 313 2.32 25.11 -12.85
N THR A 314 2.00 24.21 -11.91
CA THR A 314 2.66 24.07 -10.61
C THR A 314 3.15 22.63 -10.40
N PRO A 315 4.10 22.15 -11.23
CA PRO A 315 4.51 20.74 -11.23
C PRO A 315 5.04 20.25 -9.88
N ASP A 316 5.66 21.13 -9.09
CA ASP A 316 6.20 20.81 -7.76
C ASP A 316 5.10 20.42 -6.75
N GLU A 317 3.91 21.03 -6.84
CA GLU A 317 2.76 20.67 -5.99
C GLU A 317 2.31 19.22 -6.22
N TYR A 318 2.61 18.67 -7.40
CA TYR A 318 2.19 17.33 -7.83
C TYR A 318 3.38 16.38 -8.00
N ALA A 319 4.55 16.70 -7.44
CA ALA A 319 5.77 15.89 -7.58
C ALA A 319 5.53 14.41 -7.22
N PHE A 320 4.69 14.15 -6.22
CA PHE A 320 4.29 12.82 -5.74
C PHE A 320 3.52 11.95 -6.75
N LEU A 321 2.94 12.52 -7.81
CA LEU A 321 2.27 11.72 -8.85
C LEU A 321 3.30 11.16 -9.83
N PRO A 322 3.33 9.84 -10.05
CA PRO A 322 4.32 9.19 -10.92
C PRO A 322 3.92 9.28 -12.40
N CYS A 323 3.59 10.49 -12.86
CA CYS A 323 3.25 10.81 -14.24
C CYS A 323 4.04 12.01 -14.76
N ARG A 324 4.04 12.20 -16.08
CA ARG A 324 4.63 13.38 -16.71
C ARG A 324 3.73 14.59 -16.45
N LYS A 325 4.31 15.65 -15.89
CA LYS A 325 3.66 16.96 -15.74
C LYS A 325 4.00 17.80 -16.97
N VAL A 326 3.00 18.39 -17.60
CA VAL A 326 3.17 19.25 -18.78
C VAL A 326 2.54 20.61 -18.54
N PRO A 327 3.14 21.70 -19.03
CA PRO A 327 2.62 23.04 -18.84
C PRO A 327 1.34 23.28 -19.66
N ASP A 328 0.54 24.24 -19.24
CA ASP A 328 -0.52 24.81 -20.08
C ASP A 328 0.12 25.79 -21.09
N LEU A 329 -0.07 25.55 -22.38
CA LEU A 329 0.46 26.37 -23.47
C LEU A 329 -0.27 27.70 -23.62
N HIS A 330 -1.49 27.83 -23.09
CA HIS A 330 -2.25 29.09 -23.06
C HIS A 330 -2.73 29.41 -21.64
N PRO A 331 -1.81 29.75 -20.71
CA PRO A 331 -2.14 29.92 -19.31
C PRO A 331 -3.28 30.91 -19.07
N GLY A 332 -4.30 30.48 -18.31
CA GLY A 332 -5.43 31.32 -17.92
C GLY A 332 -6.59 31.36 -18.93
N MET A 333 -6.52 30.58 -20.02
CA MET A 333 -7.57 30.46 -21.02
C MET A 333 -8.58 29.33 -20.75
N GLY A 334 -8.65 28.86 -19.49
CA GLY A 334 -9.68 27.94 -19.01
C GLY A 334 -9.43 26.49 -19.40
N ALA A 335 -10.47 25.65 -19.28
CA ALA A 335 -10.35 24.21 -19.49
C ALA A 335 -10.01 23.81 -20.94
N LEU A 336 -10.39 24.65 -21.93
CA LEU A 336 -10.01 24.43 -23.33
C LEU A 336 -8.48 24.48 -23.51
N ALA A 337 -7.79 25.39 -22.81
CA ALA A 337 -6.34 25.51 -22.88
C ALA A 337 -5.62 24.30 -22.27
N GLY A 338 -6.12 23.83 -21.13
CA GLY A 338 -5.63 22.59 -20.51
C GLY A 338 -5.83 21.38 -21.43
N LEU A 339 -7.03 21.25 -22.02
CA LEU A 339 -7.34 20.17 -22.95
C LEU A 339 -6.45 20.21 -24.21
N HIS A 340 -6.29 21.39 -24.80
CA HIS A 340 -5.40 21.63 -25.94
C HIS A 340 -3.96 21.24 -25.62
N SER A 341 -3.44 21.65 -24.45
CA SER A 341 -2.08 21.34 -24.01
C SER A 341 -1.89 19.83 -23.78
N GLY A 342 -2.88 19.17 -23.16
CA GLY A 342 -2.88 17.72 -23.01
C GLY A 342 -2.87 17.00 -24.36
N LEU A 343 -3.69 17.47 -25.31
CA LEU A 343 -3.72 16.94 -26.66
C LEU A 343 -2.42 17.22 -27.42
N HIS A 344 -1.78 18.37 -27.22
CA HIS A 344 -0.51 18.72 -27.87
C HIS A 344 0.62 17.81 -27.37
N HIS A 345 0.73 17.60 -26.06
CA HIS A 345 1.82 16.86 -25.44
C HIS A 345 1.69 15.33 -25.48
N SER A 346 0.51 14.78 -25.78
CA SER A 346 0.34 13.32 -25.93
C SER A 346 1.02 12.81 -27.21
N ASP A 347 1.56 11.59 -27.21
CA ASP A 347 2.10 10.98 -28.43
C ASP A 347 1.06 10.08 -29.13
N THR A 348 -0.09 9.83 -28.49
CA THR A 348 -1.13 8.95 -28.98
C THR A 348 -2.13 9.65 -29.91
N PRO A 349 -2.83 8.92 -30.80
CA PRO A 349 -3.84 9.50 -31.70
C PRO A 349 -5.05 10.12 -30.99
N HIS A 350 -5.36 9.70 -29.77
CA HIS A 350 -6.46 10.23 -28.97
C HIS A 350 -6.03 10.46 -27.53
N ILE A 351 -6.77 11.31 -26.82
CA ILE A 351 -6.70 11.44 -25.37
C ILE A 351 -8.06 11.15 -24.74
N PHE A 352 -8.06 10.78 -23.46
CA PHE A 352 -9.24 10.83 -22.59
C PHE A 352 -9.00 11.85 -21.50
N ALA A 353 -9.84 12.89 -21.43
CA ALA A 353 -9.63 14.01 -20.53
C ALA A 353 -10.55 13.95 -19.31
N VAL A 354 -9.97 14.18 -18.12
CA VAL A 354 -10.67 14.29 -16.84
C VAL A 354 -10.22 15.52 -16.06
N ALA A 355 -11.14 16.06 -15.25
CA ALA A 355 -10.82 17.11 -14.29
C ALA A 355 -10.24 16.53 -12.99
N CYS A 356 -9.41 17.30 -12.28
CA CYS A 356 -8.82 16.86 -11.02
C CYS A 356 -9.81 16.79 -9.83
N ASP A 357 -11.08 17.15 -10.03
CA ASP A 357 -12.16 17.17 -9.03
C ASP A 357 -13.26 16.11 -9.30
N MET A 358 -13.02 15.16 -10.20
CA MET A 358 -13.92 14.04 -10.56
C MET A 358 -13.44 12.71 -9.94
N PRO A 359 -13.90 12.32 -8.73
CA PRO A 359 -13.36 11.18 -7.96
C PRO A 359 -13.72 9.81 -8.52
N TYR A 360 -14.82 9.74 -9.24
CA TYR A 360 -15.44 8.50 -9.65
C TYR A 360 -15.27 8.38 -11.15
N LEU A 361 -14.53 7.37 -11.58
CA LEU A 361 -14.44 7.00 -13.00
C LEU A 361 -15.00 5.59 -13.16
N ASN A 362 -16.03 5.47 -14.01
CA ASN A 362 -16.59 4.17 -14.36
C ASN A 362 -15.81 3.55 -15.53
N SER A 363 -14.97 2.55 -15.22
CA SER A 363 -14.12 1.87 -16.21
C SER A 363 -14.91 1.24 -17.37
N ALA A 364 -16.13 0.75 -17.13
CA ALA A 364 -16.96 0.13 -18.16
C ALA A 364 -17.50 1.17 -19.15
N LEU A 365 -17.96 2.32 -18.63
CA LEU A 365 -18.38 3.46 -19.44
C LEU A 365 -17.22 3.98 -20.32
N ILE A 366 -16.05 4.19 -19.71
CA ILE A 366 -14.86 4.69 -20.44
C ILE A 366 -14.46 3.72 -21.56
N LYS A 367 -14.44 2.41 -21.27
CA LYS A 367 -14.16 1.37 -22.28
C LYS A 367 -15.22 1.34 -23.38
N ARG A 368 -16.48 1.59 -23.06
CA ARG A 368 -17.55 1.69 -24.06
C ARG A 368 -17.34 2.90 -24.98
N LEU A 369 -17.15 4.09 -24.42
CA LEU A 369 -16.86 5.31 -25.18
C LEU A 369 -15.62 5.14 -26.08
N ALA A 370 -14.59 4.46 -25.58
CA ALA A 370 -13.39 4.10 -26.32
C ALA A 370 -13.66 3.32 -27.62
N THR A 371 -14.70 2.48 -27.68
CA THR A 371 -15.06 1.74 -28.90
C THR A 371 -15.59 2.62 -30.03
N LEU A 372 -15.96 3.87 -29.73
CA LEU A 372 -16.54 4.81 -30.68
C LEU A 372 -15.52 5.78 -31.28
N ARG A 373 -14.26 5.78 -30.82
CA ARG A 373 -13.22 6.75 -31.21
C ARG A 373 -12.97 6.86 -32.71
N THR A 374 -13.21 5.80 -33.48
CA THR A 374 -13.04 5.84 -34.94
C THR A 374 -14.20 6.51 -35.68
N LYS A 375 -15.32 6.79 -34.99
CA LYS A 375 -16.54 7.35 -35.60
C LYS A 375 -16.55 8.88 -35.67
N ALA A 376 -15.83 9.55 -34.77
CA ALA A 376 -15.87 11.00 -34.64
C ALA A 376 -14.60 11.51 -33.96
N ASP A 377 -14.37 12.82 -34.05
CA ASP A 377 -13.18 13.48 -33.51
C ASP A 377 -13.31 13.73 -32.01
N VAL A 378 -14.55 13.90 -31.54
CA VAL A 378 -14.91 14.02 -30.12
C VAL A 378 -15.95 12.96 -29.78
N ILE A 379 -15.69 12.12 -28.78
CA ILE A 379 -16.69 11.21 -28.18
C ILE A 379 -17.01 11.73 -26.80
N ILE A 380 -18.23 12.20 -26.60
CA ILE A 380 -18.62 12.93 -25.38
C ILE A 380 -19.93 12.36 -24.79
N PRO A 381 -19.96 11.98 -23.51
CA PRO A 381 -21.19 11.57 -22.87
C PRO A 381 -22.06 12.77 -22.46
N GLU A 382 -23.35 12.53 -22.35
CA GLU A 382 -24.33 13.46 -21.81
C GLU A 382 -24.73 13.06 -20.38
N GLY A 383 -24.53 13.98 -19.44
CA GLY A 383 -24.94 13.86 -18.05
C GLY A 383 -26.29 14.53 -17.79
N GLU A 384 -26.59 14.80 -16.53
CA GLU A 384 -27.86 15.43 -16.13
C GLU A 384 -27.97 16.89 -16.61
N LYS A 385 -26.83 17.61 -16.67
CA LYS A 385 -26.77 19.05 -16.99
C LYS A 385 -26.34 19.32 -18.43
N GLY A 386 -26.27 18.29 -19.27
CA GLY A 386 -25.80 18.36 -20.66
C GLY A 386 -24.48 17.62 -20.86
N LEU A 387 -23.71 18.05 -21.87
CA LEU A 387 -22.46 17.39 -22.27
C LEU A 387 -21.38 17.48 -21.19
N GLU A 388 -20.61 16.40 -21.05
CA GLU A 388 -19.53 16.27 -20.05
C GLU A 388 -18.14 16.27 -20.73
N PRO A 389 -17.58 17.46 -21.06
CA PRO A 389 -16.33 17.57 -21.82
C PRO A 389 -15.08 17.17 -21.02
N LEU A 390 -15.20 17.03 -19.71
CA LEU A 390 -14.12 16.53 -18.85
C LEU A 390 -14.36 15.06 -18.47
N HIS A 391 -15.09 14.33 -19.32
CA HIS A 391 -15.21 12.88 -19.29
C HIS A 391 -15.31 12.34 -20.73
N ALA A 392 -14.45 12.82 -21.62
CA ALA A 392 -14.61 12.65 -23.06
C ALA A 392 -13.30 12.25 -23.76
N PHE A 393 -13.43 11.60 -24.93
CA PHE A 393 -12.30 11.32 -25.82
C PHE A 393 -12.16 12.41 -26.88
N TYR A 394 -10.92 12.77 -27.17
CA TYR A 394 -10.56 13.76 -28.18
C TYR A 394 -9.47 13.21 -29.09
N GLY A 395 -9.69 13.23 -30.40
CA GLY A 395 -8.68 12.87 -31.39
C GLY A 395 -7.72 14.03 -31.70
N LYS A 396 -6.49 13.70 -32.10
CA LYS A 396 -5.45 14.66 -32.51
C LYS A 396 -5.89 15.66 -33.58
N GLN A 397 -6.82 15.27 -34.44
CA GLN A 397 -7.42 16.12 -35.46
C GLN A 397 -8.22 17.31 -34.88
N CYS A 398 -8.58 17.30 -33.59
CA CYS A 398 -9.19 18.45 -32.94
C CYS A 398 -8.20 19.59 -32.65
N HIS A 399 -6.89 19.33 -32.74
CA HIS A 399 -5.84 20.27 -32.30
C HIS A 399 -5.97 21.64 -32.98
N ASP A 400 -6.04 21.69 -34.31
CA ASP A 400 -6.16 22.95 -35.05
C ASP A 400 -7.47 23.72 -34.74
N ALA A 401 -8.58 23.00 -34.55
CA ALA A 401 -9.86 23.61 -34.19
C ALA A 401 -9.82 24.20 -32.76
N MET A 402 -9.17 23.50 -31.82
CA MET A 402 -8.94 24.01 -30.47
C MET A 402 -8.03 25.24 -30.48
N GLU A 403 -6.95 25.21 -31.27
CA GLU A 403 -6.01 26.34 -31.41
C GLU A 403 -6.72 27.59 -31.95
N LYS A 404 -7.51 27.48 -33.03
CA LYS A 404 -8.31 28.60 -33.56
C LYS A 404 -9.31 29.15 -32.52
N ALA A 405 -9.99 28.26 -31.79
CA ALA A 405 -10.91 28.66 -30.74
C ALA A 405 -10.18 29.43 -29.62
N LEU A 406 -8.98 29.00 -29.21
CA LEU A 406 -8.17 29.70 -28.23
C LEU A 406 -7.69 31.07 -28.74
N GLN A 407 -7.23 31.15 -29.99
CA GLN A 407 -6.79 32.40 -30.63
C GLN A 407 -7.91 33.43 -30.76
N SER A 408 -9.16 32.98 -30.97
CA SER A 408 -10.35 33.85 -30.96
C SER A 408 -10.82 34.26 -29.56
N GLY A 409 -10.12 33.84 -28.50
CA GLY A 409 -10.44 34.21 -27.12
C GLY A 409 -11.43 33.28 -26.43
N SER A 410 -11.83 32.17 -27.05
CA SER A 410 -12.75 31.20 -26.43
C SER A 410 -12.07 30.44 -25.30
N ARG A 411 -12.82 30.17 -24.23
CA ARG A 411 -12.34 29.47 -23.03
C ARG A 411 -13.09 28.17 -22.72
N ARG A 412 -14.22 27.93 -23.38
CA ARG A 412 -15.10 26.77 -23.14
C ARG A 412 -14.74 25.66 -24.13
N ILE A 413 -14.64 24.42 -23.64
CA ILE A 413 -14.31 23.26 -24.48
C ILE A 413 -15.30 23.10 -25.63
N VAL A 414 -16.60 23.28 -25.38
CA VAL A 414 -17.64 23.14 -26.41
C VAL A 414 -17.56 24.16 -27.55
N SER A 415 -16.74 25.21 -27.43
CA SER A 415 -16.66 26.27 -28.44
C SER A 415 -16.10 25.81 -29.79
N PHE A 416 -15.24 24.78 -29.83
CA PHE A 416 -14.66 24.28 -31.10
C PHE A 416 -15.51 23.18 -31.75
N PHE A 417 -16.55 22.68 -31.08
CA PHE A 417 -17.36 21.56 -31.58
C PHE A 417 -17.98 21.78 -32.97
N PRO A 418 -18.39 23.00 -33.38
CA PRO A 418 -18.86 23.24 -34.75
C PRO A 418 -17.81 22.95 -35.85
N GLU A 419 -16.52 22.96 -35.50
CA GLU A 419 -15.40 22.65 -36.39
C GLU A 419 -14.90 21.19 -36.26
N ALA A 420 -15.59 20.35 -35.46
CA ALA A 420 -15.21 18.96 -35.23
C ALA A 420 -16.38 18.00 -35.46
N ARG A 421 -16.10 16.75 -35.83
CA ARG A 421 -17.14 15.71 -35.82
C ARG A 421 -17.33 15.25 -34.38
N VAL A 422 -18.53 15.46 -33.84
CA VAL A 422 -18.87 15.11 -32.47
C VAL A 422 -19.85 13.94 -32.44
N CYS A 423 -19.53 12.90 -31.69
CA CYS A 423 -20.44 11.82 -31.36
C CYS A 423 -20.84 11.95 -29.90
N VAL A 424 -22.13 12.25 -29.67
CA VAL A 424 -22.71 12.31 -28.33
C VAL A 424 -23.16 10.90 -27.93
N PHE A 425 -22.74 10.46 -26.76
CA PHE A 425 -23.24 9.24 -26.12
C PHE A 425 -24.36 9.64 -25.17
N SER A 426 -25.59 9.28 -25.52
CA SER A 426 -26.80 9.84 -24.89
C SER A 426 -26.90 9.45 -23.41
N ARG A 427 -27.64 10.25 -22.63
CA ARG A 427 -27.89 9.95 -21.21
C ARG A 427 -28.46 8.54 -20.99
N ASP A 428 -29.40 8.12 -21.83
CA ASP A 428 -30.00 6.79 -21.74
C ASP A 428 -28.93 5.69 -21.92
N GLU A 429 -28.01 5.86 -22.86
CA GLU A 429 -26.89 4.93 -23.03
C GLU A 429 -25.90 5.00 -21.85
N VAL A 430 -25.60 6.18 -21.31
CA VAL A 430 -24.73 6.32 -20.13
C VAL A 430 -25.29 5.56 -18.93
N THR A 431 -26.59 5.73 -18.64
CA THR A 431 -27.24 5.12 -17.47
C THR A 431 -27.25 3.59 -17.50
N THR A 432 -27.03 2.95 -18.66
CA THR A 432 -26.82 1.49 -18.72
C THR A 432 -25.52 1.04 -18.05
N PHE A 433 -24.51 1.92 -17.96
CA PHE A 433 -23.22 1.66 -17.33
C PHE A 433 -23.06 2.36 -15.97
N ASP A 434 -23.63 3.56 -15.85
CA ASP A 434 -23.57 4.40 -14.67
C ASP A 434 -24.97 4.95 -14.31
N PRO A 435 -25.83 4.14 -13.67
CA PRO A 435 -27.22 4.52 -13.38
C PRO A 435 -27.35 5.77 -12.50
N SER A 436 -26.37 6.02 -11.63
CA SER A 436 -26.35 7.17 -10.71
C SER A 436 -25.64 8.40 -11.30
N LEU A 437 -25.04 8.29 -12.49
CA LEU A 437 -24.22 9.34 -13.11
C LEU A 437 -23.09 9.82 -12.19
N ASP A 438 -22.61 8.95 -11.29
CA ASP A 438 -21.59 9.31 -10.31
C ASP A 438 -20.26 9.68 -11.01
N SER A 439 -20.03 9.18 -12.23
CA SER A 439 -18.84 9.48 -13.04
C SER A 439 -18.68 10.95 -13.43
N PHE A 440 -19.76 11.73 -13.33
CA PHE A 440 -19.80 13.14 -13.69
C PHE A 440 -19.86 14.08 -12.47
N ARG A 441 -19.81 13.52 -11.25
CA ARG A 441 -19.89 14.33 -10.03
C ARG A 441 -18.56 15.02 -9.76
N ASN A 442 -18.61 16.35 -9.66
CA ASN A 442 -17.47 17.19 -9.25
C ASN A 442 -17.55 17.51 -7.75
N ILE A 443 -16.43 17.45 -7.04
CA ILE A 443 -16.34 17.92 -5.66
C ILE A 443 -16.05 19.42 -5.65
N ASN A 444 -17.08 20.21 -5.34
CA ASN A 444 -17.00 21.65 -5.37
C ASN A 444 -16.93 22.31 -4.00
N THR A 445 -17.50 21.69 -2.97
CA THR A 445 -17.61 22.24 -1.62
C THR A 445 -17.05 21.28 -0.54
N PRO A 446 -16.71 21.78 0.66
CA PRO A 446 -16.40 20.92 1.80
C PRO A 446 -17.53 19.96 2.17
N ALA A 447 -18.79 20.36 1.97
CA ALA A 447 -19.94 19.49 2.21
C ALA A 447 -19.94 18.30 1.24
N ASP A 448 -19.67 18.55 -0.06
CA ASP A 448 -19.53 17.48 -1.07
C ASP A 448 -18.43 16.48 -0.67
N TYR A 449 -17.33 16.98 -0.10
CA TYR A 449 -16.23 16.15 0.41
C TYR A 449 -16.63 15.31 1.64
N PHE A 450 -17.41 15.88 2.58
CA PHE A 450 -17.90 15.12 3.74
C PHE A 450 -18.96 14.09 3.35
N GLU A 451 -19.89 14.42 2.45
CA GLU A 451 -20.85 13.46 1.90
C GLU A 451 -20.16 12.30 1.18
N LEU A 452 -19.10 12.58 0.43
CA LEU A 452 -18.27 11.57 -0.23
C LEU A 452 -17.58 10.63 0.79
N ARG A 453 -17.08 11.19 1.90
CA ARG A 453 -16.44 10.41 2.98
C ARG A 453 -17.45 9.56 3.75
N ASP A 454 -18.64 10.10 4.00
CA ASP A 454 -19.62 9.50 4.90
C ASP A 454 -20.60 8.55 4.16
N GLY A 455 -20.93 8.81 2.90
CA GLY A 455 -21.80 7.97 2.07
C GLY A 455 -21.20 6.59 1.72
N GLU A 456 -19.87 6.45 1.72
CA GLU A 456 -19.20 5.18 1.50
C GLU A 456 -19.14 4.28 2.75
N ARG A 457 -19.19 4.86 3.96
CA ARG A 457 -19.36 4.07 5.20
C ARG A 457 -20.66 3.27 5.16
N VAL A 458 -21.74 3.88 4.67
CA VAL A 458 -23.06 3.24 4.56
C VAL A 458 -23.07 2.11 3.52
N LYS A 459 -22.39 2.28 2.36
CA LYS A 459 -22.27 1.22 1.33
C LYS A 459 -21.39 0.05 1.79
N SER A 460 -20.41 0.28 2.66
CA SER A 460 -19.54 -0.78 3.18
C SER A 460 -20.19 -1.65 4.27
N HIS A 461 -21.21 -1.15 4.97
CA HIS A 461 -21.96 -1.85 6.03
C HIS A 461 -23.48 -1.56 5.92
N PRO A 462 -24.23 -2.29 5.07
CA PRO A 462 -25.67 -2.08 4.90
C PRO A 462 -26.48 -2.33 6.18
N GLU A 463 -25.99 -3.20 7.06
CA GLU A 463 -26.70 -3.65 8.26
C GLU A 463 -26.73 -2.61 9.40
N ALA A 464 -25.90 -1.56 9.35
CA ALA A 464 -25.87 -0.53 10.39
C ALA A 464 -26.95 0.56 10.21
N ALA A 465 -27.55 0.70 9.02
CA ALA A 465 -28.51 1.75 8.72
C ALA A 465 -29.96 1.42 9.15
N LEU A 466 -30.27 0.15 9.44
CA LEU A 466 -31.61 -0.28 9.85
C LEU A 466 -31.86 -0.20 11.37
N ALA A 467 -30.84 0.11 12.18
CA ALA A 467 -30.96 0.11 13.64
C ALA A 467 -31.30 1.48 14.27
N VAL A 468 -31.57 2.53 13.48
CA VAL A 468 -31.75 3.90 14.02
C VAL A 468 -33.20 4.41 13.91
N HIS A 469 -34.17 3.60 13.46
CA HIS A 469 -35.59 4.00 13.40
C HIS A 469 -36.54 3.07 14.19
N SER A 470 -36.03 2.33 15.16
CA SER A 470 -36.87 1.66 16.17
C SER A 470 -36.16 1.71 17.53
N GLY A 471 -36.37 2.83 18.23
CA GLY A 471 -35.94 3.08 19.60
C GLY A 471 -36.73 4.22 20.17
#